data_AF-A0A958SUM4-F1
#
_entry.id   AF-A0A958SUM4-F1
#
_cell.length_a   1.000
_cell.length_b   1.000
_cell.length_c   1.000
_cell.angle_alpha   90.00
_cell.angle_beta   90.00
_cell.angle_gamma   90.00
#
_symmetry.space_group_name_H-M   'P 1'
#
loop_
_entity.id
_entity.type
_entity.pdbx_description
1 polymer ?
#
loop_
_entity_poly.entity_id
_entity_poly.type
_entity_poly.pdbx_seq_one_letter_code
_entity_poly.pdbx_strand_id
1 'polypeptide(L)'
;FIMIGFSSWLMLPIRANANVVINENDPSDARELLAYYNLEQYPETHLFYGPQFTDQYSGLDEDNPYVDDKPNYEKDEKSGKYVIINDWKNAKQNYNHKHASILPRMWSQEHAENYMMFTGVLDFKLKPEYQMENDLRNAVQEFKNNVISGHVDYEDYNNFLKQFAQYIDVEKPSFWDNVTYMFQYQLGYMYWRYFMWNFVGRQDDIQGKYDNHGNWISGIKPLDSFILGMSQDKLPSDVLNNKARNTYYFLPFILGLIGFFFLLAKDKKWFWLLLVFFLFTGVAIQVYTNVRPFEPRERDYSVVGSFYVFALFIGMGVYALYEGLKKHVKNKMLAPAITLVCLILVPGILAANNWDDHDRSNKKTALAMAKMYLDSCAENGILFTIGDNDTFALWYVQEIEGYRTDVRIVNTSLFQTDWYIDQMKRKAY
;
A
#
# COMPACT_ATOMS: atom_id res chain seq x y z
N PHE A 1 8.84 17.57 29.84
CA PHE A 1 8.79 17.76 28.38
C PHE A 1 8.17 16.57 27.65
N ILE A 2 8.73 15.35 27.76
CA ILE A 2 8.17 14.14 27.07
C ILE A 2 6.69 13.90 27.41
N MET A 3 6.31 13.88 28.69
CA MET A 3 4.91 13.71 29.09
C MET A 3 3.98 14.83 28.57
N ILE A 4 4.48 16.07 28.50
CA ILE A 4 3.73 17.20 27.92
C ILE A 4 3.55 16.95 26.41
N GLY A 5 4.56 16.45 25.71
CA GLY A 5 4.44 16.04 24.30
C GLY A 5 3.42 14.92 24.10
N PHE A 6 3.50 13.85 24.89
CA PHE A 6 2.54 12.73 24.84
C PHE A 6 1.12 13.14 25.22
N SER A 7 0.93 14.20 26.03
CA SER A 7 -0.41 14.69 26.37
C SER A 7 -1.21 15.16 25.14
N SER A 8 -0.56 15.49 24.02
CA SER A 8 -1.25 15.80 22.75
C SER A 8 -2.07 14.61 22.20
N TRP A 9 -1.72 13.38 22.59
CA TRP A 9 -2.44 12.16 22.19
C TRP A 9 -3.73 11.93 22.99
N LEU A 10 -3.95 12.67 24.09
CA LEU A 10 -5.20 12.62 24.86
C LEU A 10 -6.40 13.12 24.04
N MET A 11 -6.18 13.78 22.90
CA MET A 11 -7.27 14.21 22.01
C MET A 11 -8.11 13.02 21.53
N LEU A 12 -7.51 11.85 21.29
CA LEU A 12 -8.22 10.65 20.82
C LEU A 12 -9.36 10.23 21.77
N PRO A 13 -9.10 9.92 23.06
CA PRO A 13 -10.17 9.57 23.99
C PRO A 13 -11.10 10.75 24.26
N ILE A 14 -10.62 12.01 24.26
CA ILE A 14 -11.49 13.18 24.42
C ILE A 14 -12.53 13.25 23.29
N ARG A 15 -12.11 13.04 22.04
CA ARG A 15 -13.00 13.01 20.87
C ARG A 15 -13.97 11.84 20.93
N ALA A 16 -13.50 10.64 21.29
CA ALA A 16 -14.35 9.45 21.41
C ALA A 16 -15.46 9.66 22.45
N ASN A 17 -15.12 10.22 23.61
CA ASN A 17 -16.07 10.54 24.67
C ASN A 17 -17.06 11.66 24.31
N ALA A 18 -16.82 12.43 23.23
CA ALA A 18 -17.77 13.43 22.73
C ALA A 18 -18.95 12.82 21.96
N ASN A 19 -19.00 11.48 21.80
CA ASN A 19 -20.08 10.76 21.11
C ASN A 19 -20.34 11.26 19.68
N VAL A 20 -19.26 11.47 18.93
CA VAL A 20 -19.34 11.85 17.52
C VAL A 20 -20.05 10.77 16.69
N VAL A 21 -20.73 11.18 15.63
CA VAL A 21 -21.51 10.28 14.75
C VAL A 21 -20.63 9.25 14.04
N ILE A 22 -19.33 9.51 13.89
CA ILE A 22 -18.35 8.58 13.33
C ILE A 22 -17.19 8.41 14.33
N ASN A 23 -17.19 7.28 15.04
CA ASN A 23 -16.27 7.00 16.14
C ASN A 23 -15.59 5.63 15.98
N GLU A 24 -14.78 5.48 14.93
CA GLU A 24 -14.13 4.22 14.59
C GLU A 24 -13.31 3.64 15.75
N ASN A 25 -13.54 2.36 16.04
CA ASN A 25 -12.93 1.58 17.13
C ASN A 25 -13.20 2.10 18.55
N ASP A 26 -13.97 3.19 18.69
CA ASP A 26 -14.39 3.82 19.94
C ASP A 26 -13.33 3.80 21.07
N PRO A 27 -12.20 4.54 20.97
CA PRO A 27 -11.16 4.53 21.99
C PRO A 27 -11.56 5.38 23.22
N SER A 28 -12.71 5.11 23.82
CA SER A 28 -13.31 5.93 24.87
C SER A 28 -12.73 5.67 26.26
N ASP A 29 -12.27 4.45 26.51
CA ASP A 29 -11.62 4.05 27.76
C ASP A 29 -10.16 3.60 27.57
N ALA A 30 -9.47 3.32 28.68
CA ALA A 30 -8.07 2.95 28.67
C ALA A 30 -7.78 1.61 27.96
N ARG A 31 -8.74 0.67 27.96
CA ARG A 31 -8.62 -0.63 27.29
C ARG A 31 -8.78 -0.45 25.78
N GLU A 32 -9.83 0.23 25.36
CA GLU A 32 -10.10 0.50 23.95
C GLU A 32 -8.99 1.36 23.33
N LEU A 33 -8.48 2.34 24.08
CA LEU A 33 -7.33 3.14 23.66
C LEU A 33 -6.06 2.30 23.53
N LEU A 34 -5.83 1.33 24.42
CA LEU A 34 -4.70 0.41 24.31
C LEU A 34 -4.85 -0.50 23.08
N ALA A 35 -6.04 -1.05 22.83
CA ALA A 35 -6.33 -1.84 21.64
C ALA A 35 -6.10 -1.02 20.36
N TYR A 36 -6.55 0.23 20.34
CA TYR A 36 -6.33 1.17 19.24
C TYR A 36 -4.83 1.42 18.99
N TYR A 37 -4.04 1.66 20.04
CA TYR A 37 -2.58 1.85 19.91
C TYR A 37 -1.83 0.59 19.50
N ASN A 38 -2.32 -0.58 19.92
CA ASN A 38 -1.79 -1.86 19.50
C ASN A 38 -2.25 -2.27 18.11
N LEU A 39 -3.12 -1.48 17.46
CA LEU A 39 -3.62 -1.73 16.11
C LEU A 39 -4.32 -3.09 15.99
N GLU A 40 -5.04 -3.51 17.04
CA GLU A 40 -5.67 -4.85 17.11
C GLU A 40 -6.75 -5.06 16.04
N GLN A 41 -7.27 -3.98 15.47
CA GLN A 41 -8.19 -4.02 14.34
C GLN A 41 -7.56 -4.46 13.01
N TYR A 42 -6.22 -4.51 12.92
CA TYR A 42 -5.52 -4.89 11.70
C TYR A 42 -4.98 -6.32 11.76
N PRO A 43 -4.99 -7.08 10.64
CA PRO A 43 -4.40 -8.41 10.58
C PRO A 43 -2.89 -8.39 10.90
N GLU A 44 -2.39 -9.55 11.34
CA GLU A 44 -0.97 -9.72 11.62
C GLU A 44 -0.11 -9.52 10.37
N THR A 45 1.06 -8.89 10.55
CA THR A 45 2.04 -8.68 9.48
C THR A 45 3.28 -9.53 9.73
N HIS A 46 3.69 -10.32 8.73
CA HIS A 46 4.88 -11.15 8.81
C HIS A 46 6.08 -10.44 8.17
N LEU A 47 7.07 -10.07 8.99
CA LEU A 47 8.26 -9.33 8.55
C LEU A 47 9.52 -10.19 8.46
N PHE A 48 9.87 -10.85 9.58
CA PHE A 48 11.13 -11.59 9.69
C PHE A 48 10.94 -13.10 9.58
N TYR A 49 9.80 -13.61 10.03
CA TYR A 49 9.43 -15.01 9.94
C TYR A 49 7.90 -15.14 9.90
N GLY A 50 7.39 -16.11 9.17
CA GLY A 50 5.96 -16.35 9.02
C GLY A 50 5.62 -17.17 7.77
N PRO A 51 4.33 -17.40 7.50
CA PRO A 51 3.86 -18.20 6.38
C PRO A 51 4.17 -17.57 5.04
N GLN A 52 4.31 -18.42 4.02
CA GLN A 52 4.22 -18.02 2.62
C GLN A 52 2.81 -18.27 2.10
N PHE A 53 2.46 -17.66 0.97
CA PHE A 53 1.13 -17.78 0.36
C PHE A 53 0.74 -19.24 0.05
N THR A 54 1.73 -20.13 -0.10
CA THR A 54 1.51 -21.56 -0.35
C THR A 54 0.96 -22.33 0.85
N ASP A 55 0.96 -21.72 2.04
CA ASP A 55 0.35 -22.28 3.24
C ASP A 55 -1.12 -22.68 3.02
N GLN A 56 -1.84 -21.96 2.15
CA GLN A 56 -3.23 -22.27 1.78
C GLN A 56 -3.42 -23.65 1.15
N TYR A 57 -2.37 -24.28 0.63
CA TYR A 57 -2.41 -25.62 0.00
C TYR A 57 -1.99 -26.74 0.96
N SER A 58 -1.54 -26.41 2.17
CA SER A 58 -0.79 -27.34 3.03
C SER A 58 -1.64 -28.07 4.07
N GLY A 59 -2.83 -27.55 4.39
CA GLY A 59 -3.68 -28.06 5.46
C GLY A 59 -3.24 -27.58 6.85
N LEU A 60 -3.60 -28.33 7.89
CA LEU A 60 -3.22 -28.03 9.27
C LEU A 60 -1.74 -28.36 9.52
N ASP A 61 -1.12 -27.61 10.42
CA ASP A 61 0.18 -27.97 10.97
C ASP A 61 0.10 -29.32 11.73
N GLU A 62 1.10 -30.18 11.52
CA GLU A 62 1.13 -31.53 12.11
C GLU A 62 1.35 -31.50 13.63
N ASP A 63 2.12 -30.52 14.12
CA ASP A 63 2.55 -30.46 15.52
C ASP A 63 1.68 -29.48 16.34
N ASN A 64 1.36 -28.33 15.76
CA ASN A 64 0.66 -27.22 16.42
C ASN A 64 -0.44 -26.66 15.51
N PRO A 65 -1.56 -27.39 15.31
CA PRO A 65 -2.60 -27.02 14.35
C PRO A 65 -3.37 -25.74 14.69
N TYR A 66 -3.36 -25.34 15.97
CA TYR A 66 -4.09 -24.17 16.46
C TYR A 66 -3.21 -23.32 17.38
N VAL A 67 -3.50 -22.02 17.41
CA VAL A 67 -2.86 -21.05 18.30
C VAL A 67 -3.91 -20.30 19.12
N ASP A 68 -3.52 -19.92 20.33
CA ASP A 68 -4.33 -19.10 21.22
C ASP A 68 -4.41 -17.66 20.68
N ASP A 69 -5.56 -17.00 20.86
CA ASP A 69 -5.72 -15.56 20.59
C ASP A 69 -5.58 -14.74 21.88
N LYS A 70 -5.54 -13.41 21.75
CA LYS A 70 -5.45 -12.52 22.92
C LYS A 70 -6.68 -12.69 23.84
N PRO A 71 -6.49 -12.84 25.17
CA PRO A 71 -7.61 -12.92 26.10
C PRO A 71 -8.52 -11.69 26.02
N ASN A 72 -9.83 -11.90 26.13
CA ASN A 72 -10.80 -10.81 26.19
C ASN A 72 -11.06 -10.40 27.64
N TYR A 73 -11.07 -9.09 27.88
CA TYR A 73 -11.25 -8.48 29.19
C TYR A 73 -12.53 -7.65 29.24
N GLU A 74 -13.31 -7.80 30.29
CA GLU A 74 -14.49 -6.98 30.56
C GLU A 74 -14.36 -6.32 31.94
N LYS A 75 -14.88 -5.10 32.08
CA LYS A 75 -14.89 -4.41 33.37
C LYS A 75 -16.02 -4.96 34.23
N ASP A 76 -15.67 -5.60 35.33
CA ASP A 76 -16.66 -6.00 36.33
C ASP A 76 -17.13 -4.75 37.11
N GLU A 77 -18.40 -4.36 36.94
CA GLU A 77 -18.96 -3.15 37.55
C GLU A 77 -18.95 -3.18 39.09
N LYS A 78 -18.96 -4.38 39.69
CA LYS A 78 -18.99 -4.55 41.15
C LYS A 78 -17.62 -4.35 41.78
N SER A 79 -16.57 -4.93 41.20
CA SER A 79 -15.19 -4.81 41.70
C SER A 79 -14.45 -3.60 41.14
N GLY A 80 -14.93 -3.02 40.04
CA GLY A 80 -14.28 -1.95 39.30
C GLY A 80 -13.00 -2.39 38.57
N LYS A 81 -12.76 -3.70 38.45
CA LYS A 81 -11.56 -4.28 37.83
C LYS A 81 -11.89 -4.94 36.50
N TYR A 82 -10.92 -4.98 35.60
CA TYR A 82 -11.00 -5.79 34.38
C TYR A 82 -10.75 -7.27 34.73
N VAL A 83 -11.65 -8.14 34.30
CA VAL A 83 -11.55 -9.60 34.45
C VAL A 83 -11.51 -10.25 33.08
N ILE A 84 -10.76 -11.36 32.97
CA ILE A 84 -10.73 -12.16 31.74
C ILE A 84 -12.04 -12.92 31.65
N ILE A 85 -12.75 -12.75 30.54
CA ILE A 85 -14.01 -13.44 30.25
C ILE A 85 -13.82 -14.59 29.25
N ASN A 86 -12.75 -14.56 28.45
CA ASN A 86 -12.39 -15.62 27.53
C ASN A 86 -10.86 -15.64 27.32
N ASP A 87 -10.23 -16.79 27.51
CA ASP A 87 -8.79 -17.00 27.29
C ASP A 87 -8.44 -17.27 25.81
N TRP A 88 -9.44 -17.48 24.95
CA TRP A 88 -9.29 -17.75 23.51
C TRP A 88 -8.26 -18.83 23.16
N LYS A 89 -8.28 -19.94 23.90
CA LYS A 89 -7.38 -21.07 23.63
C LYS A 89 -7.75 -21.79 22.33
N ASN A 90 -6.74 -22.09 21.50
CA ASN A 90 -6.90 -22.70 20.17
C ASN A 90 -7.93 -21.98 19.29
N ALA A 91 -7.99 -20.65 19.39
CA ALA A 91 -9.00 -19.83 18.73
C ALA A 91 -8.79 -19.69 17.22
N LYS A 92 -7.54 -19.81 16.75
CA LYS A 92 -7.17 -19.63 15.34
C LYS A 92 -6.42 -20.86 14.83
N GLN A 93 -6.65 -21.20 13.56
CA GLN A 93 -5.80 -22.14 12.84
C GLN A 93 -4.39 -21.57 12.73
N ASN A 94 -3.39 -22.37 13.08
CA ASN A 94 -2.00 -22.00 12.89
C ASN A 94 -1.59 -22.22 11.43
N TYR A 95 -0.58 -21.49 10.96
CA TYR A 95 0.04 -21.79 9.68
C TYR A 95 0.91 -23.05 9.79
N ASN A 96 1.06 -23.75 8.67
CA ASN A 96 1.92 -24.91 8.57
C ASN A 96 3.40 -24.49 8.56
N HIS A 97 4.17 -24.97 9.53
CA HIS A 97 5.58 -24.61 9.68
C HIS A 97 6.44 -25.01 8.46
N LYS A 98 6.03 -26.01 7.67
CA LYS A 98 6.70 -26.40 6.42
C LYS A 98 6.60 -25.30 5.36
N HIS A 99 5.52 -24.51 5.40
CA HIS A 99 5.27 -23.37 4.51
C HIS A 99 5.73 -22.03 5.09
N ALA A 100 6.26 -22.02 6.32
CA ALA A 100 6.85 -20.83 6.92
C ALA A 100 8.28 -20.57 6.39
N SER A 101 8.68 -19.32 6.35
CA SER A 101 10.03 -18.92 5.91
C SER A 101 10.56 -17.73 6.68
N ILE A 102 11.89 -17.64 6.73
CA ILE A 102 12.58 -16.39 7.05
C ILE A 102 12.32 -15.41 5.90
N LEU A 103 12.06 -14.16 6.25
CA LEU A 103 11.74 -13.07 5.32
C LEU A 103 10.56 -13.42 4.39
N PRO A 104 9.35 -13.66 4.92
CA PRO A 104 8.17 -14.05 4.14
C PRO A 104 7.59 -12.84 3.38
N ARG A 105 8.20 -12.47 2.25
CA ARG A 105 7.72 -11.36 1.42
C ARG A 105 6.45 -11.71 0.66
N MET A 106 6.27 -12.97 0.32
CA MET A 106 5.11 -13.49 -0.41
C MET A 106 4.22 -14.32 0.51
N TRP A 107 3.54 -13.66 1.46
CA TRP A 107 2.77 -14.35 2.52
C TRP A 107 1.26 -14.37 2.27
N SER A 108 0.72 -13.41 1.52
CA SER A 108 -0.72 -13.23 1.39
C SER A 108 -1.35 -14.29 0.47
N GLN A 109 -2.22 -15.13 1.03
CA GLN A 109 -2.87 -16.21 0.30
C GLN A 109 -3.79 -15.71 -0.84
N GLU A 110 -4.46 -14.57 -0.63
CA GLU A 110 -5.33 -13.92 -1.62
C GLU A 110 -4.60 -13.47 -2.89
N HIS A 111 -3.28 -13.29 -2.82
CA HIS A 111 -2.46 -12.77 -3.93
C HIS A 111 -1.57 -13.85 -4.56
N ALA A 112 -1.90 -15.14 -4.35
CA ALA A 112 -1.09 -16.27 -4.79
C ALA A 112 -0.81 -16.27 -6.29
N GLU A 113 -1.84 -16.02 -7.11
CA GLU A 113 -1.72 -15.94 -8.57
C GLU A 113 -0.72 -14.85 -9.00
N ASN A 114 -0.77 -13.69 -8.35
CA ASN A 114 0.12 -12.57 -8.63
C ASN A 114 1.55 -12.85 -8.16
N TYR A 115 1.74 -13.60 -7.06
CA TYR A 115 3.07 -14.03 -6.64
C TYR A 115 3.71 -15.02 -7.63
N MET A 116 2.89 -15.90 -8.24
CA MET A 116 3.37 -16.85 -9.25
C MET A 116 3.88 -16.17 -10.53
N MET A 117 3.55 -14.91 -10.78
CA MET A 117 4.20 -14.10 -11.82
C MET A 117 5.69 -13.83 -11.53
N PHE A 118 6.11 -13.86 -10.26
CA PHE A 118 7.49 -13.62 -9.84
C PHE A 118 8.24 -14.91 -9.53
N THR A 119 7.57 -15.91 -8.94
CA THR A 119 8.19 -17.19 -8.60
C THR A 119 8.18 -18.18 -9.76
N GLY A 120 7.33 -17.95 -10.76
CA GLY A 120 6.91 -19.00 -11.69
C GLY A 120 5.89 -19.95 -11.05
N VAL A 121 5.53 -20.99 -11.80
CA VAL A 121 4.64 -22.06 -11.30
C VAL A 121 5.32 -22.84 -10.19
N LEU A 122 4.54 -23.21 -9.17
CA LEU A 122 5.05 -23.94 -8.00
C LEU A 122 5.19 -25.42 -8.29
N ASP A 123 6.29 -26.03 -7.88
CA ASP A 123 6.44 -27.47 -7.95
C ASP A 123 5.53 -28.18 -6.94
N PHE A 124 4.96 -29.32 -7.35
CA PHE A 124 4.15 -30.16 -6.47
C PHE A 124 4.23 -31.64 -6.84
N LYS A 125 3.99 -32.50 -5.86
CA LYS A 125 4.06 -33.97 -5.96
C LYS A 125 2.81 -34.60 -5.36
N LEU A 126 2.39 -35.77 -5.86
CA LEU A 126 1.33 -36.54 -5.20
C LEU A 126 1.84 -37.06 -3.86
N LYS A 127 1.03 -36.91 -2.81
CA LYS A 127 1.37 -37.44 -1.49
C LYS A 127 1.54 -38.96 -1.58
N PRO A 128 2.45 -39.55 -0.77
CA PRO A 128 2.77 -40.98 -0.84
C PRO A 128 1.55 -41.90 -0.84
N GLU A 129 0.52 -41.57 -0.06
CA GLU A 129 -0.72 -42.36 0.02
C GLU A 129 -1.52 -42.43 -1.29
N TYR A 130 -1.42 -41.41 -2.16
CA TYR A 130 -2.18 -41.33 -3.42
C TYR A 130 -1.36 -41.72 -4.64
N GLN A 131 -0.08 -42.07 -4.48
CA GLN A 131 0.78 -42.37 -5.62
C GLN A 131 0.32 -43.60 -6.40
N MET A 132 -0.38 -44.55 -5.77
CA MET A 132 -0.89 -45.76 -6.43
C MET A 132 -2.26 -45.57 -7.11
N GLU A 133 -2.89 -44.41 -6.97
CA GLU A 133 -4.17 -44.12 -7.60
C GLU A 133 -3.98 -43.64 -9.04
N ASN A 134 -4.40 -44.46 -10.01
CA ASN A 134 -4.19 -44.19 -11.43
C ASN A 134 -4.93 -42.94 -11.90
N ASP A 135 -6.16 -42.70 -11.43
CA ASP A 135 -6.97 -41.56 -11.84
C ASP A 135 -6.34 -40.23 -11.41
N LEU A 136 -5.87 -40.15 -10.15
CA LEU A 136 -5.18 -38.97 -9.64
C LEU A 136 -3.86 -38.73 -10.37
N ARG A 137 -3.10 -39.80 -10.66
CA ARG A 137 -1.86 -39.69 -11.43
C ARG A 137 -2.10 -39.17 -12.84
N ASN A 138 -3.11 -39.69 -13.52
CA ASN A 138 -3.50 -39.25 -14.86
C ASN A 138 -3.93 -37.79 -14.86
N ALA A 139 -4.77 -37.38 -13.90
CA ALA A 139 -5.22 -35.99 -13.77
C ALA A 139 -4.06 -35.02 -13.52
N VAL A 140 -3.13 -35.36 -12.62
CA VAL A 140 -1.94 -34.54 -12.36
C VAL A 140 -1.02 -34.47 -13.58
N GLN A 141 -0.83 -35.58 -14.29
CA GLN A 141 0.03 -35.61 -15.47
C GLN A 141 -0.57 -34.81 -16.63
N GLU A 142 -1.87 -34.94 -16.87
CA GLU A 142 -2.61 -34.16 -17.86
C GLU A 142 -2.52 -32.66 -17.55
N PHE A 143 -2.75 -32.28 -16.29
CA PHE A 143 -2.63 -30.90 -15.86
C PHE A 143 -1.21 -30.36 -16.09
N LYS A 144 -0.16 -31.10 -15.69
CA LYS A 144 1.24 -30.70 -15.96
C LYS A 144 1.53 -30.54 -17.46
N ASN A 145 0.98 -31.40 -18.32
CA ASN A 145 1.11 -31.26 -19.77
C ASN A 145 0.41 -30.00 -20.29
N ASN A 146 -0.77 -29.67 -19.76
CA ASN A 146 -1.51 -28.45 -20.14
C ASN A 146 -0.76 -27.19 -19.72
N VAL A 147 -0.11 -27.19 -18.55
CA VAL A 147 0.76 -26.11 -18.07
C VAL A 147 1.96 -25.93 -19.00
N ILE A 148 2.68 -27.01 -19.34
CA ILE A 148 3.82 -26.94 -20.27
C ILE A 148 3.40 -26.44 -21.66
N SER A 149 2.18 -26.78 -22.08
CA SER A 149 1.61 -26.35 -23.37
C SER A 149 1.11 -24.89 -23.36
N GLY A 150 1.14 -24.20 -22.21
CA GLY A 150 0.69 -22.82 -22.08
C GLY A 150 -0.84 -22.64 -22.09
N HIS A 151 -1.61 -23.70 -21.84
CA HIS A 151 -3.07 -23.65 -21.78
C HIS A 151 -3.63 -23.35 -20.39
N VAL A 152 -2.76 -23.11 -19.40
CA VAL A 152 -3.13 -22.88 -18.00
C VAL A 152 -2.47 -21.57 -17.56
N ASP A 153 -3.27 -20.60 -17.15
CA ASP A 153 -2.76 -19.37 -16.55
C ASP A 153 -2.56 -19.51 -15.03
N TYR A 154 -2.11 -18.45 -14.37
CA TYR A 154 -1.83 -18.49 -12.93
C TYR A 154 -3.09 -18.64 -12.07
N GLU A 155 -4.25 -18.18 -12.54
CA GLU A 155 -5.52 -18.30 -11.84
C GLU A 155 -5.99 -19.76 -11.90
N ASP A 156 -6.01 -20.35 -13.09
CA ASP A 156 -6.32 -21.77 -13.30
C ASP A 156 -5.34 -22.67 -12.52
N TYR A 157 -4.06 -22.30 -12.47
CA TYR A 157 -3.06 -23.01 -11.70
C TYR A 157 -3.35 -22.97 -10.19
N ASN A 158 -3.62 -21.77 -9.67
CA ASN A 158 -4.01 -21.57 -8.27
C ASN A 158 -5.26 -22.40 -7.91
N ASN A 159 -6.27 -22.38 -8.79
CA ASN A 159 -7.51 -23.12 -8.60
C ASN A 159 -7.29 -24.64 -8.58
N PHE A 160 -6.45 -25.17 -9.48
CA PHE A 160 -6.06 -26.58 -9.47
C PHE A 160 -5.37 -26.95 -8.14
N LEU A 161 -4.40 -26.15 -7.68
CA LEU A 161 -3.70 -26.41 -6.42
C LEU A 161 -4.66 -26.41 -5.23
N LYS A 162 -5.61 -25.48 -5.17
CA LYS A 162 -6.66 -25.45 -4.12
C LYS A 162 -7.52 -26.71 -4.15
N GLN A 163 -7.98 -27.11 -5.33
CA GLN A 163 -8.84 -28.29 -5.50
C GLN A 163 -8.12 -29.59 -5.14
N PHE A 164 -6.85 -29.71 -5.50
CA PHE A 164 -6.04 -30.90 -5.28
C PHE A 164 -5.23 -30.88 -3.98
N ALA A 165 -5.29 -29.82 -3.16
CA ALA A 165 -4.48 -29.62 -1.94
C ALA A 165 -4.47 -30.82 -0.99
N GLN A 166 -5.58 -31.56 -0.90
CA GLN A 166 -5.64 -32.78 -0.07
C GLN A 166 -4.78 -33.94 -0.62
N TYR A 167 -4.56 -34.01 -1.93
CA TYR A 167 -3.87 -35.09 -2.64
C TYR A 167 -2.41 -34.79 -2.98
N ILE A 168 -2.03 -33.52 -3.02
CA ILE A 168 -0.70 -33.06 -3.44
C ILE A 168 0.05 -32.40 -2.28
N ASP A 169 1.38 -32.47 -2.35
CA ASP A 169 2.31 -31.73 -1.53
C ASP A 169 2.93 -30.62 -2.41
N VAL A 170 2.68 -29.36 -2.04
CA VAL A 170 3.09 -28.17 -2.82
C VAL A 170 4.37 -27.61 -2.21
N GLU A 171 5.39 -27.41 -3.03
CA GLU A 171 6.64 -26.80 -2.57
C GLU A 171 6.45 -25.29 -2.36
N LYS A 172 6.92 -24.77 -1.23
CA LYS A 172 6.94 -23.32 -0.98
C LYS A 172 8.04 -22.64 -1.82
N PRO A 173 7.88 -21.35 -2.16
CA PRO A 173 8.96 -20.57 -2.73
C PRO A 173 10.20 -20.56 -1.84
N SER A 174 11.35 -20.48 -2.47
CA SER A 174 12.63 -20.43 -1.78
C SER A 174 12.86 -19.08 -1.08
N PHE A 175 13.90 -19.04 -0.24
CA PHE A 175 14.38 -17.78 0.33
C PHE A 175 14.77 -16.78 -0.78
N TRP A 176 15.39 -17.25 -1.86
CA TRP A 176 15.85 -16.39 -2.95
C TRP A 176 14.69 -15.86 -3.80
N ASP A 177 13.58 -16.58 -3.90
CA ASP A 177 12.37 -16.07 -4.56
C ASP A 177 11.80 -14.87 -3.78
N ASN A 178 11.79 -14.94 -2.45
CA ASN A 178 11.39 -13.83 -1.59
C ASN A 178 12.33 -12.62 -1.71
N VAL A 179 13.64 -12.85 -1.77
CA VAL A 179 14.64 -11.78 -2.01
C VAL A 179 14.45 -11.16 -3.38
N THR A 180 14.23 -11.97 -4.42
CA THR A 180 14.01 -11.50 -5.79
C THR A 180 12.75 -10.66 -5.88
N TYR A 181 11.64 -11.14 -5.30
CA TYR A 181 10.39 -10.39 -5.21
C TYR A 181 10.57 -9.04 -4.49
N MET A 182 11.32 -9.02 -3.38
CA MET A 182 11.61 -7.77 -2.66
C MET A 182 12.33 -6.75 -3.55
N PHE A 183 13.41 -7.15 -4.24
CA PHE A 183 14.19 -6.21 -5.05
C PHE A 183 13.49 -5.83 -6.36
N GLN A 184 12.87 -6.79 -7.04
CA GLN A 184 12.20 -6.57 -8.32
C GLN A 184 10.89 -5.81 -8.15
N TYR A 185 9.99 -6.32 -7.31
CA TYR A 185 8.66 -5.75 -7.13
C TYR A 185 8.66 -4.63 -6.08
N GLN A 186 9.03 -4.93 -4.83
CA GLN A 186 8.79 -4.00 -3.72
C GLN A 186 9.71 -2.78 -3.77
N LEU A 187 10.99 -2.97 -4.11
CA LEU A 187 11.95 -1.87 -4.25
C LEU A 187 12.00 -1.34 -5.68
N GLY A 188 12.08 -2.21 -6.69
CA GLY A 188 12.12 -1.79 -8.09
C GLY A 188 10.82 -1.12 -8.54
N TYR A 189 9.76 -1.92 -8.61
CA TYR A 189 8.47 -1.48 -9.16
C TYR A 189 7.67 -0.58 -8.22
N MET A 190 7.69 -0.80 -6.90
CA MET A 190 6.87 -0.03 -5.96
C MET A 190 7.60 1.18 -5.36
N TYR A 191 8.92 1.13 -5.18
CA TYR A 191 9.65 2.28 -4.66
C TYR A 191 10.29 3.12 -5.78
N TRP A 192 11.19 2.53 -6.57
CA TRP A 192 11.98 3.28 -7.54
C TRP A 192 11.15 3.84 -8.69
N ARG A 193 10.12 3.13 -9.16
CA ARG A 193 9.18 3.65 -10.17
C ARG A 193 8.51 4.95 -9.72
N TYR A 194 7.96 4.97 -8.50
CA TYR A 194 7.31 6.15 -7.92
C TYR A 194 8.30 7.26 -7.57
N PHE A 195 9.51 6.90 -7.16
CA PHE A 195 10.59 7.86 -7.02
C PHE A 195 10.89 8.54 -8.37
N MET A 196 10.97 7.78 -9.47
CA MET A 196 11.17 8.33 -10.80
C MET A 196 9.97 9.12 -11.31
N TRP A 197 8.72 8.76 -10.95
CA TRP A 197 7.54 9.60 -11.24
C TRP A 197 7.70 11.03 -10.75
N ASN A 198 8.27 11.20 -9.56
CA ASN A 198 8.39 12.50 -8.92
C ASN A 198 9.58 13.32 -9.44
N PHE A 199 10.67 12.66 -9.89
CA PHE A 199 11.92 13.36 -10.21
C PHE A 199 12.37 13.25 -11.68
N VAL A 200 11.67 12.44 -12.49
CA VAL A 200 11.98 12.23 -13.91
C VAL A 200 10.75 12.40 -14.80
N GLY A 201 9.61 11.81 -14.41
CA GLY A 201 8.34 11.94 -15.12
C GLY A 201 7.46 10.69 -15.05
N ARG A 202 6.22 10.81 -15.51
CA ARG A 202 5.14 9.83 -15.36
C ARG A 202 4.52 9.49 -16.72
N GLN A 203 4.28 8.20 -16.97
CA GLN A 203 3.70 7.74 -18.22
C GLN A 203 2.22 8.12 -18.36
N ASP A 204 1.41 7.75 -17.37
CA ASP A 204 -0.05 7.93 -17.32
C ASP A 204 -0.59 7.77 -15.89
N ASP A 205 -1.90 7.99 -15.71
CA ASP A 205 -2.63 7.85 -14.45
C ASP A 205 -3.26 6.48 -14.21
N ILE A 206 -2.97 5.50 -15.08
CA ILE A 206 -3.53 4.16 -14.99
C ILE A 206 -2.63 3.33 -14.06
N GLN A 207 -3.25 2.60 -13.14
CA GLN A 207 -2.51 1.70 -12.27
C GLN A 207 -1.87 0.60 -13.12
N GLY A 208 -0.54 0.51 -13.08
CA GLY A 208 0.20 -0.52 -13.80
C GLY A 208 0.06 -1.90 -13.16
N LYS A 209 0.03 -2.93 -14.01
CA LYS A 209 0.04 -4.35 -13.60
C LYS A 209 1.15 -5.14 -14.30
N TYR A 210 2.37 -4.59 -14.32
CA TYR A 210 3.46 -5.06 -15.20
C TYR A 210 3.07 -5.08 -16.68
N ASP A 211 2.10 -4.24 -17.03
CA ASP A 211 1.66 -3.94 -18.37
C ASP A 211 2.27 -2.61 -18.81
N ASN A 212 1.78 -2.11 -19.94
CA ASN A 212 2.27 -0.88 -20.52
C ASN A 212 1.63 0.38 -19.90
N HIS A 213 1.30 0.33 -18.61
CA HIS A 213 0.71 1.42 -17.83
C HIS A 213 1.44 1.67 -16.53
N GLY A 214 1.28 2.88 -16.01
CA GLY A 214 1.83 3.27 -14.72
C GLY A 214 3.36 3.24 -14.65
N ASN A 215 4.08 3.35 -15.77
CA ASN A 215 5.54 3.46 -15.76
C ASN A 215 6.02 4.90 -15.60
N TRP A 216 7.32 5.09 -15.44
CA TRP A 216 7.95 6.41 -15.50
C TRP A 216 8.52 6.67 -16.89
N ILE A 217 8.55 7.93 -17.31
CA ILE A 217 9.18 8.37 -18.56
C ILE A 217 9.99 9.63 -18.32
N SER A 218 10.95 9.90 -19.18
CA SER A 218 11.84 11.07 -19.07
C SER A 218 11.48 12.22 -20.01
N GLY A 219 10.83 11.94 -21.14
CA GLY A 219 10.68 12.86 -22.28
C GLY A 219 11.79 12.72 -23.32
N ILE A 220 12.80 11.89 -23.07
CA ILE A 220 13.88 11.57 -24.00
C ILE A 220 13.47 10.33 -24.79
N LYS A 221 12.87 10.52 -25.97
CA LYS A 221 12.22 9.45 -26.76
C LYS A 221 13.04 8.16 -26.93
N PRO A 222 14.35 8.19 -27.27
CA PRO A 222 15.11 6.94 -27.42
C PRO A 222 15.22 6.15 -26.11
N LEU A 223 15.37 6.86 -24.99
CA LEU A 223 15.47 6.24 -23.66
C LEU A 223 14.10 5.73 -23.21
N ASP A 224 13.06 6.52 -23.38
CA ASP A 224 11.69 6.13 -23.03
C ASP A 224 11.24 4.92 -23.85
N SER A 225 11.65 4.84 -25.13
CA SER A 225 11.35 3.68 -25.97
C SER A 225 12.08 2.41 -25.52
N PHE A 226 13.29 2.55 -24.98
CA PHE A 226 14.04 1.44 -24.38
C PHE A 226 13.41 0.97 -23.06
N ILE A 227 13.04 1.91 -22.18
CA ILE A 227 12.43 1.61 -20.86
C ILE A 227 11.10 0.88 -21.04
N LEU A 228 10.25 1.36 -21.95
CA LEU A 228 8.90 0.82 -22.16
C LEU A 228 8.86 -0.34 -23.15
N GLY A 229 9.97 -0.65 -23.84
CA GLY A 229 10.01 -1.68 -24.89
C GLY A 229 9.12 -1.37 -26.10
N MET A 230 8.71 -0.10 -26.28
CA MET A 230 7.80 0.33 -27.34
C MET A 230 8.23 1.66 -27.95
N SER A 231 7.93 1.90 -29.23
CA SER A 231 8.23 3.21 -29.84
C SER A 231 7.42 4.32 -29.18
N GLN A 232 8.09 5.43 -28.86
CA GLN A 232 7.46 6.69 -28.41
C GLN A 232 7.19 7.66 -29.59
N ASP A 233 7.28 7.16 -30.83
CA ASP A 233 6.91 7.92 -32.02
C ASP A 233 5.48 7.57 -32.46
N LYS A 234 4.73 8.59 -32.89
CA LYS A 234 3.35 8.46 -33.40
C LYS A 234 2.41 7.72 -32.43
N LEU A 235 2.48 8.08 -31.15
CA LEU A 235 1.57 7.57 -30.13
C LEU A 235 0.11 7.93 -30.47
N PRO A 236 -0.88 7.08 -30.11
CA PRO A 236 -2.29 7.43 -30.17
C PRO A 236 -2.59 8.72 -29.38
N SER A 237 -3.60 9.46 -29.82
CA SER A 237 -3.99 10.73 -29.19
C SER A 237 -4.29 10.59 -27.70
N ASP A 238 -4.91 9.48 -27.31
CA ASP A 238 -5.36 9.26 -25.93
C ASP A 238 -4.17 9.05 -24.98
N VAL A 239 -3.09 8.44 -25.47
CA VAL A 239 -1.84 8.26 -24.73
C VAL A 239 -1.04 9.57 -24.72
N LEU A 240 -0.94 10.23 -25.87
CA LEU A 240 -0.15 11.46 -26.01
C LEU A 240 -0.75 12.62 -25.20
N ASN A 241 -2.08 12.71 -25.15
CA ASN A 241 -2.82 13.78 -24.48
C ASN A 241 -3.35 13.34 -23.10
N ASN A 242 -2.91 12.21 -22.56
CA ASN A 242 -3.22 11.87 -21.17
C ASN A 242 -2.65 12.98 -20.27
N LYS A 243 -3.50 13.58 -19.43
CA LYS A 243 -3.12 14.71 -18.57
C LYS A 243 -1.98 14.37 -17.60
N ALA A 244 -1.89 13.13 -17.15
CA ALA A 244 -0.84 12.69 -16.24
C ALA A 244 0.46 12.25 -16.94
N ARG A 245 0.54 12.40 -18.28
CA ARG A 245 1.76 12.16 -19.03
C ARG A 245 2.73 13.34 -18.85
N ASN A 246 3.62 13.21 -17.87
CA ASN A 246 4.48 14.30 -17.41
C ASN A 246 5.96 13.98 -17.70
N THR A 247 6.71 14.95 -18.23
CA THR A 247 8.13 14.76 -18.60
C THR A 247 9.03 15.85 -18.01
N TYR A 248 10.00 15.47 -17.18
CA TYR A 248 10.90 16.42 -16.48
C TYR A 248 12.35 16.36 -16.97
N TYR A 249 12.67 15.53 -17.96
CA TYR A 249 13.99 15.43 -18.60
C TYR A 249 15.14 15.21 -17.60
N PHE A 250 14.87 14.49 -16.50
CA PHE A 250 15.78 14.27 -15.37
C PHE A 250 16.25 15.55 -14.63
N LEU A 251 15.69 16.73 -14.91
CA LEU A 251 16.17 17.98 -14.32
C LEU A 251 16.11 17.97 -12.77
N PRO A 252 14.99 17.57 -12.12
CA PRO A 252 14.95 17.45 -10.66
C PRO A 252 15.91 16.36 -10.14
N PHE A 253 15.92 15.19 -10.79
CA PHE A 253 16.74 14.06 -10.39
C PHE A 253 18.24 14.38 -10.41
N ILE A 254 18.75 14.93 -11.51
CA ILE A 254 20.17 15.29 -11.66
C ILE A 254 20.57 16.35 -10.64
N LEU A 255 19.74 17.38 -10.43
CA LEU A 255 20.02 18.42 -9.45
C LEU A 255 20.06 17.85 -8.03
N GLY A 256 19.16 16.91 -7.70
CA GLY A 256 19.17 16.17 -6.45
C GLY A 256 20.44 15.34 -6.25
N LEU A 257 20.89 14.62 -7.28
CA LEU A 257 22.16 13.88 -7.22
C LEU A 257 23.37 14.79 -7.01
N ILE A 258 23.41 15.94 -7.70
CA ILE A 258 24.47 16.94 -7.49
C ILE A 258 24.52 17.37 -6.02
N GLY A 259 23.35 17.66 -5.42
CA GLY A 259 23.26 18.03 -4.01
C GLY A 259 23.63 16.90 -3.05
N PHE A 260 23.22 15.67 -3.37
CA PHE A 260 23.57 14.46 -2.60
C PHE A 260 25.09 14.28 -2.51
N PHE A 261 25.79 14.27 -3.66
CA PHE A 261 27.24 14.11 -3.71
C PHE A 261 27.98 15.32 -3.14
N PHE A 262 27.44 16.53 -3.33
CA PHE A 262 28.00 17.73 -2.72
C PHE A 262 27.96 17.66 -1.19
N LEU A 263 26.83 17.26 -0.61
CA LEU A 263 26.70 17.13 0.84
C LEU A 263 27.61 16.02 1.38
N LEU A 264 27.69 14.87 0.71
CA LEU A 264 28.63 13.80 1.06
C LEU A 264 30.08 14.29 1.14
N ALA A 265 30.49 15.15 0.20
CA ALA A 265 31.84 15.70 0.16
C ALA A 265 32.07 16.82 1.19
N LYS A 266 31.03 17.59 1.57
CA LYS A 266 31.14 18.78 2.41
C LYS A 266 30.87 18.53 3.88
N ASP A 267 29.83 17.77 4.21
CA ASP A 267 29.42 17.50 5.59
C ASP A 267 28.86 16.08 5.73
N LYS A 268 29.73 15.17 6.16
CA LYS A 268 29.37 13.76 6.35
C LYS A 268 28.32 13.57 7.44
N LYS A 269 28.24 14.44 8.46
CA LYS A 269 27.28 14.27 9.56
C LYS A 269 25.87 14.56 9.06
N TRP A 270 25.68 15.69 8.39
CA TRP A 270 24.40 16.03 7.77
C TRP A 270 24.04 15.07 6.64
N PHE A 271 25.03 14.63 5.85
CA PHE A 271 24.82 13.59 4.84
C PHE A 271 24.21 12.32 5.45
N TRP A 272 24.84 11.76 6.49
CA TRP A 272 24.34 10.53 7.11
C TRP A 272 22.98 10.72 7.78
N LEU A 273 22.73 11.88 8.40
CA LEU A 273 21.42 12.20 8.96
C LEU A 273 20.33 12.16 7.89
N LEU A 274 20.53 12.87 6.77
CA LEU A 274 19.56 12.89 5.68
C LEU A 274 19.47 11.55 4.95
N LEU A 275 20.58 10.82 4.78
CA LEU A 275 20.58 9.51 4.14
C LEU A 275 19.78 8.49 4.99
N VAL A 276 20.01 8.43 6.29
CA VAL A 276 19.23 7.56 7.18
C VAL A 276 17.76 7.96 7.15
N PHE A 277 17.46 9.26 7.19
CA PHE A 277 16.08 9.72 7.11
C PHE A 277 15.41 9.35 5.77
N PHE A 278 16.12 9.50 4.64
CA PHE A 278 15.68 9.06 3.32
C PHE A 278 15.38 7.55 3.27
N LEU A 279 16.30 6.72 3.79
CA LEU A 279 16.15 5.27 3.79
C LEU A 279 14.99 4.82 4.68
N PHE A 280 14.85 5.39 5.87
CA PHE A 280 13.80 5.02 6.82
C PHE A 280 12.41 5.50 6.39
N THR A 281 12.31 6.64 5.72
CA THR A 281 11.03 7.18 5.22
C THR A 281 10.69 6.74 3.79
N GLY A 282 11.45 5.79 3.24
CA GLY A 282 11.25 5.24 1.90
C GLY A 282 11.43 3.73 1.90
N VAL A 283 12.65 3.28 1.65
CA VAL A 283 13.01 1.85 1.52
C VAL A 283 12.56 1.02 2.74
N ALA A 284 12.80 1.49 3.96
CA ALA A 284 12.44 0.74 5.15
C ALA A 284 10.91 0.63 5.35
N ILE A 285 10.16 1.69 5.00
CA ILE A 285 8.69 1.64 5.00
C ILE A 285 8.19 0.62 3.97
N GLN A 286 8.78 0.54 2.78
CA GLN A 286 8.40 -0.48 1.78
C GLN A 286 8.66 -1.90 2.26
N VAL A 287 9.79 -2.12 2.95
CA VAL A 287 10.07 -3.42 3.59
C VAL A 287 9.03 -3.69 4.69
N TYR A 288 8.73 -2.72 5.54
CA TYR A 288 7.76 -2.87 6.64
C TYR A 288 6.33 -3.10 6.15
N THR A 289 5.87 -2.35 5.15
CA THR A 289 4.47 -2.37 4.68
C THR A 289 4.11 -3.61 3.89
N ASN A 290 5.06 -4.50 3.58
CA ASN A 290 4.65 -5.83 3.13
C ASN A 290 4.20 -5.89 1.66
N VAL A 291 4.44 -4.86 0.83
CA VAL A 291 3.52 -4.53 -0.29
C VAL A 291 3.28 -5.72 -1.22
N ARG A 292 1.99 -5.96 -1.49
CA ARG A 292 1.46 -7.09 -2.24
C ARG A 292 1.29 -6.72 -3.72
N PRO A 293 1.34 -7.70 -4.62
CA PRO A 293 1.25 -7.42 -6.04
C PRO A 293 -0.18 -7.15 -6.49
N PHE A 294 -0.39 -6.02 -7.17
CA PHE A 294 -1.63 -5.60 -7.82
C PHE A 294 -2.86 -5.47 -6.92
N GLU A 295 -2.68 -4.90 -5.74
CA GLU A 295 -3.81 -4.46 -4.90
C GLU A 295 -4.73 -3.50 -5.68
N PRO A 296 -6.03 -3.39 -5.32
CA PRO A 296 -6.97 -2.48 -6.00
C PRO A 296 -6.53 -1.01 -6.03
N ARG A 297 -5.61 -0.64 -5.15
CA ARG A 297 -5.00 0.68 -5.08
C ARG A 297 -3.59 0.59 -4.52
N GLU A 298 -2.62 1.09 -5.26
CA GLU A 298 -1.25 1.26 -4.78
C GLU A 298 -1.14 2.38 -3.73
N ARG A 299 -0.29 2.20 -2.72
CA ARG A 299 -0.13 3.12 -1.57
C ARG A 299 1.20 3.86 -1.60
N ASP A 300 1.47 4.53 -2.70
CA ASP A 300 2.69 5.32 -2.95
C ASP A 300 2.90 6.50 -1.99
N TYR A 301 1.82 7.06 -1.44
CA TYR A 301 1.88 8.10 -0.41
C TYR A 301 2.66 7.69 0.85
N SER A 302 2.82 6.39 1.11
CA SER A 302 3.59 5.88 2.26
C SER A 302 5.08 6.24 2.22
N VAL A 303 5.64 6.52 1.03
CA VAL A 303 7.08 6.78 0.84
C VAL A 303 7.41 8.24 0.55
N VAL A 304 6.42 9.12 0.58
CA VAL A 304 6.56 10.57 0.30
C VAL A 304 7.56 11.25 1.23
N GLY A 305 7.73 10.74 2.46
CA GLY A 305 8.77 11.23 3.37
C GLY A 305 10.16 11.21 2.73
N SER A 306 10.52 10.13 2.03
CA SER A 306 11.81 10.05 1.33
C SER A 306 11.90 11.03 0.15
N PHE A 307 10.78 11.36 -0.49
CA PHE A 307 10.75 12.32 -1.59
C PHE A 307 10.99 13.75 -1.08
N TYR A 308 10.45 14.09 0.08
CA TYR A 308 10.78 15.35 0.75
C TYR A 308 12.25 15.46 1.11
N VAL A 309 12.86 14.36 1.58
CA VAL A 309 14.31 14.34 1.84
C VAL A 309 15.10 14.52 0.55
N PHE A 310 14.69 13.90 -0.55
CA PHE A 310 15.34 14.11 -1.84
C PHE A 310 15.19 15.55 -2.36
N ALA A 311 14.04 16.20 -2.12
CA ALA A 311 13.87 17.63 -2.41
C ALA A 311 14.84 18.52 -1.62
N LEU A 312 15.23 18.13 -0.39
CA LEU A 312 16.32 18.83 0.32
C LEU A 312 17.65 18.69 -0.43
N PHE A 313 17.96 17.51 -0.97
CA PHE A 313 19.14 17.33 -1.83
C PHE A 313 19.04 18.18 -3.10
N ILE A 314 17.88 18.33 -3.71
CA ILE A 314 17.69 19.25 -4.86
C ILE A 314 18.07 20.68 -4.46
N GLY A 315 17.61 21.17 -3.31
CA GLY A 315 18.00 22.48 -2.79
C GLY A 315 19.51 22.62 -2.55
N MET A 316 20.14 21.58 -1.98
CA MET A 316 21.60 21.52 -1.85
C MET A 316 22.31 21.49 -3.20
N GLY A 317 21.68 20.94 -4.24
CA GLY A 317 22.17 20.96 -5.62
C GLY A 317 22.29 22.37 -6.18
N VAL A 318 21.30 23.24 -5.93
CA VAL A 318 21.37 24.67 -6.29
C VAL A 318 22.59 25.33 -5.64
N TYR A 319 22.79 25.09 -4.34
CA TYR A 319 23.92 25.63 -3.62
C TYR A 319 25.26 25.06 -4.12
N ALA A 320 25.31 23.78 -4.47
CA ALA A 320 26.49 23.14 -5.05
C ALA A 320 26.89 23.78 -6.40
N LEU A 321 25.92 24.09 -7.26
CA LEU A 321 26.16 24.80 -8.53
C LEU A 321 26.77 26.18 -8.27
N TYR A 322 26.24 26.93 -7.31
CA TYR A 322 26.80 28.21 -6.89
C TYR A 322 28.24 28.07 -6.37
N GLU A 323 28.50 27.13 -5.46
CA GLU A 323 29.83 26.87 -4.91
C GLU A 323 30.85 26.46 -5.99
N GLY A 324 30.41 25.73 -7.02
CA GLY A 324 31.25 25.37 -8.17
C GLY A 324 31.57 26.56 -9.06
N LEU A 325 30.57 27.38 -9.39
CA LEU A 325 30.69 28.50 -10.33
C LEU A 325 31.34 29.74 -9.72
N LYS A 326 31.17 30.00 -8.41
CA LYS A 326 31.76 31.17 -7.74
C LYS A 326 33.29 31.23 -7.83
N LYS A 327 33.94 30.08 -8.06
CA LYS A 327 35.40 29.99 -8.25
C LYS A 327 35.84 30.67 -9.55
N HIS A 328 34.99 30.66 -10.57
CA HIS A 328 35.28 31.17 -11.91
C HIS A 328 34.58 32.51 -12.18
N VAL A 329 33.44 32.76 -11.54
CA VAL A 329 32.64 33.97 -11.75
C VAL A 329 32.51 34.74 -10.43
N LYS A 330 33.16 35.91 -10.34
CA LYS A 330 33.07 36.81 -9.18
C LYS A 330 32.03 37.89 -9.42
N ASN A 331 30.76 37.51 -9.47
CA ASN A 331 29.63 38.45 -9.63
C ASN A 331 28.62 38.25 -8.49
N LYS A 332 28.19 39.34 -7.84
CA LYS A 332 27.17 39.33 -6.78
C LYS A 332 25.80 38.82 -7.27
N MET A 333 25.52 38.93 -8.56
CA MET A 333 24.29 38.43 -9.19
C MET A 333 24.33 36.93 -9.48
N LEU A 334 25.46 36.24 -9.27
CA LEU A 334 25.58 34.81 -9.57
C LEU A 334 24.60 33.96 -8.76
N ALA A 335 24.52 34.17 -7.45
CA ALA A 335 23.62 33.40 -6.58
C ALA A 335 22.13 33.62 -6.93
N PRO A 336 21.63 34.86 -7.08
CA PRO A 336 20.28 35.11 -7.55
C PRO A 336 20.00 34.50 -8.93
N ALA A 337 20.93 34.61 -9.88
CA ALA A 337 20.75 34.08 -11.22
C ALA A 337 20.65 32.54 -11.24
N ILE A 338 21.54 31.83 -10.54
CA ILE A 338 21.49 30.37 -10.42
C ILE A 338 20.18 29.95 -9.77
N THR A 339 19.77 30.63 -8.69
CA THR A 339 18.51 30.32 -8.00
C THR A 339 17.32 30.47 -8.95
N LEU A 340 17.24 31.59 -9.69
CA LEU A 340 16.16 31.83 -10.64
C LEU A 340 16.13 30.79 -11.77
N VAL A 341 17.29 30.47 -12.34
CA VAL A 341 17.40 29.44 -13.39
C VAL A 341 16.94 28.08 -12.88
N CYS A 342 17.40 27.66 -11.70
CA CYS A 342 16.98 26.40 -11.10
C CYS A 342 15.49 26.38 -10.75
N LEU A 343 14.92 27.50 -10.29
CA LEU A 343 13.48 27.62 -10.00
C LEU A 343 12.64 27.44 -11.27
N ILE A 344 13.07 28.00 -12.41
CA ILE A 344 12.39 27.84 -13.69
C ILE A 344 12.55 26.40 -14.20
N LEU A 345 13.75 25.84 -14.16
CA LEU A 345 14.04 24.52 -14.75
C LEU A 345 13.50 23.34 -13.94
N VAL A 346 13.36 23.46 -12.62
CA VAL A 346 12.95 22.34 -11.75
C VAL A 346 11.51 22.54 -11.22
N PRO A 347 11.21 23.48 -10.31
CA PRO A 347 9.81 23.76 -9.97
C PRO A 347 8.95 24.21 -11.16
N GLY A 348 9.48 25.00 -12.09
CA GLY A 348 8.72 25.51 -13.23
C GLY A 348 8.26 24.42 -14.19
N ILE A 349 9.11 23.43 -14.50
CA ILE A 349 8.71 22.30 -15.36
C ILE A 349 7.69 21.39 -14.66
N LEU A 350 7.85 21.18 -13.34
CA LEU A 350 6.87 20.45 -12.54
C LEU A 350 5.52 21.15 -12.58
N ALA A 351 5.48 22.46 -12.32
CA ALA A 351 4.24 23.22 -12.38
C ALA A 351 3.61 23.20 -13.79
N ALA A 352 4.41 23.32 -14.85
CA ALA A 352 3.90 23.32 -16.22
C ALA A 352 3.28 21.98 -16.66
N ASN A 353 3.78 20.85 -16.15
CA ASN A 353 3.26 19.52 -16.49
C ASN A 353 2.15 19.05 -15.53
N ASN A 354 2.12 19.51 -14.27
CA ASN A 354 1.27 18.94 -13.23
C ASN A 354 0.14 19.87 -12.74
N TRP A 355 -0.17 20.95 -13.46
CA TRP A 355 -1.23 21.86 -12.98
C TRP A 355 -2.63 21.37 -13.38
N ASP A 356 -2.77 20.84 -14.59
CA ASP A 356 -4.04 20.41 -15.17
C ASP A 356 -4.44 18.98 -14.75
N ASP A 357 -3.48 18.11 -14.48
CA ASP A 357 -3.69 16.77 -13.93
C ASP A 357 -4.14 16.79 -12.46
N HIS A 358 -3.86 17.85 -11.70
CA HIS A 358 -4.25 18.04 -10.30
C HIS A 358 -5.51 18.88 -10.10
N ASP A 359 -6.07 19.49 -11.16
CA ASP A 359 -7.33 20.22 -11.04
C ASP A 359 -8.49 19.25 -10.77
N ARG A 360 -9.20 19.49 -9.66
CA ARG A 360 -10.37 18.71 -9.20
C ARG A 360 -11.61 19.60 -9.03
N SER A 361 -11.53 20.88 -9.39
CA SER A 361 -12.58 21.90 -9.14
C SER A 361 -13.97 21.53 -9.65
N ASN A 362 -14.04 20.74 -10.72
CA ASN A 362 -15.29 20.31 -11.34
C ASN A 362 -15.71 18.87 -10.99
N LYS A 363 -15.00 18.15 -10.11
CA LYS A 363 -15.37 16.79 -9.71
C LYS A 363 -16.51 16.81 -8.71
N LYS A 364 -17.75 16.80 -9.21
CA LYS A 364 -18.99 16.80 -8.39
C LYS A 364 -19.65 15.43 -8.26
N THR A 365 -19.10 14.38 -8.88
CA THR A 365 -19.73 13.06 -8.98
C THR A 365 -20.03 12.44 -7.62
N ALA A 366 -19.09 12.48 -6.67
CA ALA A 366 -19.29 11.90 -5.34
C ALA A 366 -20.44 12.58 -4.57
N LEU A 367 -20.49 13.92 -4.61
CA LEU A 367 -21.57 14.71 -4.00
C LEU A 367 -22.92 14.42 -4.66
N ALA A 368 -22.96 14.41 -6.00
CA ALA A 368 -24.19 14.15 -6.74
C ALA A 368 -24.71 12.72 -6.47
N MET A 369 -23.82 11.73 -6.50
CA MET A 369 -24.15 10.33 -6.21
C MET A 369 -24.70 10.17 -4.79
N ALA A 370 -24.05 10.77 -3.79
CA ALA A 370 -24.51 10.71 -2.41
C ALA A 370 -25.92 11.28 -2.23
N LYS A 371 -26.20 12.46 -2.82
CA LYS A 371 -27.55 13.05 -2.78
C LYS A 371 -28.59 12.17 -3.47
N MET A 372 -28.26 11.60 -4.64
CA MET A 372 -29.17 10.71 -5.38
C MET A 372 -29.52 9.45 -4.59
N TYR A 373 -28.55 8.83 -3.91
CA TYR A 373 -28.82 7.68 -3.05
C TYR A 373 -29.77 8.05 -1.90
N LEU A 374 -29.49 9.16 -1.21
CA LEU A 374 -30.33 9.62 -0.11
C LEU A 374 -31.75 9.96 -0.60
N ASP A 375 -31.89 10.64 -1.74
CA ASP A 375 -33.18 11.01 -2.33
C ASP A 375 -34.04 9.81 -2.74
N SER A 376 -33.41 8.68 -3.07
CA SER A 376 -34.12 7.44 -3.38
C SER A 376 -34.76 6.78 -2.16
N CYS A 377 -34.35 7.16 -0.95
CA CYS A 377 -34.90 6.64 0.30
C CYS A 377 -36.19 7.36 0.71
N ALA A 378 -37.17 6.60 1.19
CA ALA A 378 -38.33 7.15 1.90
C ALA A 378 -37.91 7.90 3.18
N GLU A 379 -38.81 8.73 3.73
CA GLU A 379 -38.59 9.44 4.98
C GLU A 379 -38.26 8.46 6.12
N ASN A 380 -37.23 8.77 6.92
CA ASN A 380 -36.70 7.88 7.97
C ASN A 380 -36.24 6.49 7.47
N GLY A 381 -35.88 6.40 6.19
CA GLY A 381 -35.37 5.16 5.59
C GLY A 381 -34.02 4.72 6.17
N ILE A 382 -33.69 3.44 6.00
CA ILE A 382 -32.37 2.89 6.32
C ILE A 382 -31.68 2.53 5.00
N LEU A 383 -30.49 3.10 4.78
CA LEU A 383 -29.66 2.85 3.60
C LEU A 383 -28.47 1.98 3.98
N PHE A 384 -28.41 0.77 3.42
CA PHE A 384 -27.28 -0.14 3.62
C PHE A 384 -26.21 0.12 2.56
N THR A 385 -24.97 0.33 3.02
CA THR A 385 -23.77 0.53 2.20
C THR A 385 -22.75 -0.57 2.48
N ILE A 386 -21.76 -0.72 1.61
CA ILE A 386 -20.81 -1.84 1.68
C ILE A 386 -19.49 -1.40 2.31
N GLY A 387 -18.95 -0.22 1.98
CA GLY A 387 -17.63 0.17 2.48
C GLY A 387 -17.38 1.67 2.46
N ASP A 388 -16.12 2.04 2.50
CA ASP A 388 -15.73 3.45 2.64
C ASP A 388 -16.13 4.29 1.43
N ASN A 389 -15.99 3.73 0.22
CA ASN A 389 -16.14 4.46 -1.05
C ASN A 389 -17.58 4.95 -1.29
N ASP A 390 -18.59 4.18 -0.88
CA ASP A 390 -20.01 4.54 -0.97
C ASP A 390 -20.49 5.25 0.30
N THR A 391 -20.00 4.85 1.48
CA THR A 391 -20.46 5.41 2.77
C THR A 391 -19.95 6.84 3.03
N PHE A 392 -18.67 7.13 2.79
CA PHE A 392 -18.07 8.39 3.25
C PHE A 392 -18.66 9.62 2.57
N ALA A 393 -19.03 9.51 1.28
CA ALA A 393 -19.70 10.59 0.58
C ALA A 393 -21.09 10.87 1.16
N LEU A 394 -21.82 9.83 1.57
CA LEU A 394 -23.14 9.97 2.19
C LEU A 394 -23.03 10.61 3.57
N TRP A 395 -22.08 10.15 4.40
CA TRP A 395 -21.80 10.76 5.70
C TRP A 395 -21.38 12.23 5.60
N TYR A 396 -20.51 12.57 4.64
CA TYR A 396 -20.16 13.98 4.39
C TYR A 396 -21.39 14.83 4.12
N VAL A 397 -22.28 14.36 3.25
CA VAL A 397 -23.50 15.10 2.87
C VAL A 397 -24.48 15.24 4.04
N GLN A 398 -24.53 14.29 4.97
CA GLN A 398 -25.34 14.43 6.18
C GLN A 398 -24.67 15.35 7.23
N GLU A 399 -23.41 15.09 7.58
CA GLU A 399 -22.68 15.80 8.65
C GLU A 399 -22.36 17.25 8.31
N ILE A 400 -21.91 17.50 7.08
CA ILE A 400 -21.40 18.81 6.66
C ILE A 400 -22.46 19.61 5.93
N GLU A 401 -23.18 18.99 5.00
CA GLU A 401 -24.19 19.67 4.18
C GLU A 401 -25.59 19.66 4.82
N GLY A 402 -25.80 18.90 5.91
CA GLY A 402 -27.08 18.83 6.61
C GLY A 402 -28.22 18.24 5.78
N TYR A 403 -27.91 17.39 4.80
CA TYR A 403 -28.87 16.92 3.81
C TYR A 403 -29.39 15.51 4.12
N ARG A 404 -30.72 15.34 4.11
CA ARG A 404 -31.39 14.04 4.39
C ARG A 404 -30.87 13.35 5.65
N THR A 405 -30.70 14.11 6.73
CA THR A 405 -30.29 13.59 8.05
C THR A 405 -31.34 12.68 8.71
N ASP A 406 -32.54 12.60 8.12
CA ASP A 406 -33.58 11.63 8.48
C ASP A 406 -33.21 10.19 8.10
N VAL A 407 -32.42 9.98 7.04
CA VAL A 407 -32.05 8.64 6.57
C VAL A 407 -30.92 8.08 7.43
N ARG A 408 -31.05 6.86 7.93
CA ARG A 408 -29.97 6.18 8.65
C ARG A 408 -29.08 5.40 7.69
N ILE A 409 -27.79 5.72 7.64
CA ILE A 409 -26.81 4.96 6.85
C ILE A 409 -26.21 3.85 7.71
N VAL A 410 -26.11 2.65 7.15
CA VAL A 410 -25.52 1.47 7.78
C VAL A 410 -24.45 0.89 6.87
N ASN A 411 -23.18 1.05 7.25
CA ASN A 411 -22.07 0.39 6.58
C ASN A 411 -21.96 -1.06 7.06
N THR A 412 -22.24 -1.98 6.16
CA THR A 412 -22.28 -3.42 6.45
C THR A 412 -20.90 -4.02 6.76
N SER A 413 -19.80 -3.47 6.23
CA SER A 413 -18.44 -3.89 6.62
C SER A 413 -18.11 -3.51 8.05
N LEU A 414 -18.61 -2.37 8.54
CA LEU A 414 -18.42 -1.95 9.93
C LEU A 414 -19.41 -2.64 10.88
N PHE A 415 -20.57 -3.10 10.40
CA PHE A 415 -21.60 -3.76 11.19
C PHE A 415 -21.18 -5.10 11.82
N GLN A 416 -20.03 -5.64 11.43
CA GLN A 416 -19.41 -6.79 12.06
C GLN A 416 -18.63 -6.43 13.34
N THR A 417 -18.50 -5.14 13.67
CA THR A 417 -17.73 -4.67 14.82
C THR A 417 -18.64 -4.23 15.98
N ASP A 418 -18.26 -4.57 17.21
CA ASP A 418 -19.07 -4.31 18.40
C ASP A 418 -19.36 -2.81 18.58
N TRP A 419 -18.33 -1.97 18.38
CA TRP A 419 -18.44 -0.52 18.54
C TRP A 419 -19.46 0.10 17.57
N TYR A 420 -19.51 -0.39 16.33
CA TYR A 420 -20.42 0.15 15.31
C TYR A 420 -21.85 -0.31 15.56
N ILE A 421 -22.06 -1.56 16.03
CA ILE A 421 -23.38 -2.04 16.46
C ILE A 421 -23.93 -1.14 17.58
N ASP A 422 -23.11 -0.79 18.58
CA ASP A 422 -23.53 0.09 19.65
C ASP A 422 -23.73 1.55 19.19
N GLN A 423 -22.94 2.01 18.23
CA GLN A 423 -23.19 3.30 17.58
C GLN A 423 -24.51 3.33 16.81
N MET A 424 -24.90 2.21 16.20
CA MET A 424 -26.15 2.06 15.47
C MET A 424 -27.40 2.09 16.35
N LYS A 425 -27.27 1.78 17.65
CA LYS A 425 -28.36 1.89 18.64
C LYS A 425 -28.60 3.32 19.10
N ARG A 426 -27.64 4.22 18.91
CA ARG A 426 -27.72 5.63 19.32
C ARG A 426 -28.49 6.44 18.28
N LYS A 427 -29.29 7.40 18.75
CA LYS A 427 -29.92 8.39 17.86
C LYS A 427 -28.84 9.18 17.12
N ALA A 428 -28.94 9.28 15.79
CA ALA A 428 -28.14 10.18 14.97
C ALA A 428 -29.03 11.34 14.51
N TYR A 429 -28.53 12.57 14.73
CA TYR A 429 -29.17 13.87 14.49
C TYR A 429 -30.42 14.21 15.32
#